data_AF-Q5F9N7-F1
#
_entry.id   AF-Q5F9N7-F1
#
_cell.length_a   1.000
_cell.length_b   1.000
_cell.length_c   1.000
_cell.angle_alpha   90.00
_cell.angle_beta   90.00
_cell.angle_gamma   90.00
#
_symmetry.space_group_name_H-M   'P 1'
#
loop_
_entity.id
_entity.type
_entity.pdbx_description
1 polymer ?
#
loop_
_entity_poly.entity_id
_entity_poly.type
_entity_poly.pdbx_seq_one_letter_code
_entity_poly.pdbx_strand_id
1 'polypeptide(L)'
;MFALAASNMILRGDGKANLHQSSCFMTDFQDLIKNPKPETGLKRPNVGFLNPPYAQSKSDAELHELYFVKEMLDMLAEGGTGIAIIPVSCVIAPSKAKSEIVKYHRLKAVMSMPSELFYPVGTVTCIVVFEAHKPHFQTVVIDPDTQEEISTKKACRKTWFGYWRDDGFEKTKHLGRIDLYDRWQGIKARWLEHYLNNEVHTGESVTAFVTDNDEWVAEAYLETDYSKITRADFEQVVREFALFQLLGAEVGPTENLDNESYEDDDNNDFGDDE
;
A
#
# COMPACT_ATOMS: atom_id res chain seq x y z
N MET A 1 14.51 -15.06 -7.92
CA MET A 1 13.03 -14.91 -7.96
C MET A 1 12.40 -15.56 -9.19
N PHE A 2 12.82 -15.23 -10.41
CA PHE A 2 12.24 -15.78 -11.65
C PHE A 2 12.10 -17.32 -11.66
N ALA A 3 13.20 -18.04 -11.39
CA ALA A 3 13.18 -19.51 -11.34
C ALA A 3 12.20 -20.07 -10.29
N LEU A 4 12.05 -19.41 -9.13
CA LEU A 4 11.11 -19.82 -8.09
C LEU A 4 9.65 -19.61 -8.55
N ALA A 5 9.37 -18.48 -9.21
CA ALA A 5 8.06 -18.21 -9.77
C ALA A 5 7.69 -19.24 -10.85
N ALA A 6 8.62 -19.53 -11.77
CA ALA A 6 8.44 -20.54 -12.80
C ALA A 6 8.19 -21.94 -12.18
N SER A 7 9.00 -22.35 -11.22
CA SER A 7 8.80 -23.62 -10.50
C SER A 7 7.45 -23.67 -9.79
N ASN A 8 7.01 -22.59 -9.14
CA ASN A 8 5.72 -22.54 -8.46
C ASN A 8 4.55 -22.69 -9.44
N MET A 9 4.62 -22.06 -10.62
CA MET A 9 3.60 -22.24 -11.67
C MET A 9 3.58 -23.68 -12.17
N ILE A 10 4.75 -24.27 -12.48
CA ILE A 10 4.87 -25.66 -12.92
C ILE A 10 4.28 -26.63 -11.87
N LEU A 11 4.63 -26.46 -10.59
CA LEU A 11 4.14 -27.31 -9.50
C LEU A 11 2.62 -27.19 -9.28
N ARG A 12 2.01 -26.06 -9.64
CA ARG A 12 0.55 -25.87 -9.63
C ARG A 12 -0.15 -26.36 -10.89
N GLY A 13 0.58 -26.98 -11.82
CA GLY A 13 0.06 -27.47 -13.09
C GLY A 13 -0.14 -26.39 -14.15
N ASP A 14 0.40 -25.19 -13.95
CA ASP A 14 0.39 -24.12 -14.95
C ASP A 14 1.71 -24.12 -15.74
N GLY A 15 1.65 -24.69 -16.94
CA GLY A 15 2.75 -24.66 -17.92
C GLY A 15 2.59 -23.60 -19.01
N LYS A 16 1.61 -22.69 -18.89
CA LYS A 16 1.28 -21.68 -19.91
C LYS A 16 1.48 -20.25 -19.41
N ALA A 17 1.93 -20.07 -18.17
CA ALA A 17 2.32 -18.78 -17.63
C ALA A 17 3.42 -18.14 -18.48
N ASN A 18 3.12 -17.01 -19.12
CA ASN A 18 4.07 -16.22 -19.91
C ASN A 18 5.00 -15.43 -18.97
N LEU A 19 5.93 -16.12 -18.31
CA LEU A 19 6.91 -15.49 -17.42
C LEU A 19 8.10 -14.96 -18.20
N HIS A 20 8.42 -13.68 -18.01
CA HIS A 20 9.54 -13.01 -18.66
C HIS A 20 10.55 -12.52 -17.62
N GLN A 21 11.83 -12.87 -17.81
CA GLN A 21 12.93 -12.36 -16.99
C GLN A 21 13.47 -11.07 -17.61
N SER A 22 12.78 -9.96 -17.39
CA SER A 22 13.19 -8.63 -17.87
C SER A 22 12.78 -7.55 -16.86
N SER A 23 13.28 -6.33 -17.07
CA SER A 23 12.76 -5.15 -16.39
C SER A 23 11.45 -4.71 -17.05
N CYS A 24 10.44 -4.37 -16.23
CA CYS A 24 9.16 -3.85 -16.73
C CYS A 24 9.29 -2.45 -17.35
N PHE A 25 10.42 -1.77 -17.15
CA PHE A 25 10.71 -0.46 -17.72
C PHE A 25 11.38 -0.52 -19.10
N MET A 26 11.62 -1.73 -19.65
CA MET A 26 12.21 -1.88 -20.97
C MET A 26 11.15 -1.74 -22.06
N THR A 27 11.34 -0.79 -22.97
CA THR A 27 10.36 -0.42 -24.01
C THR A 27 10.04 -1.58 -24.95
N ASP A 28 11.04 -2.37 -25.34
CA ASP A 28 10.86 -3.55 -26.20
C ASP A 28 9.96 -4.61 -25.53
N PHE A 29 10.12 -4.81 -24.22
CA PHE A 29 9.26 -5.68 -23.44
C PHE A 29 7.85 -5.11 -23.33
N GLN A 30 7.70 -3.82 -23.08
CA GLN A 30 6.39 -3.17 -23.02
C GLN A 30 5.65 -3.28 -24.35
N ASP A 31 6.33 -3.08 -25.47
CA ASP A 31 5.76 -3.19 -26.82
C ASP A 31 5.29 -4.61 -27.12
N LEU A 32 6.03 -5.63 -26.67
CA LEU A 32 5.63 -7.04 -26.76
C LEU A 32 4.29 -7.29 -26.05
N ILE A 33 4.08 -6.69 -24.87
CA ILE A 33 2.85 -6.85 -24.09
C ILE A 33 1.69 -6.01 -24.65
N LYS A 34 1.97 -4.76 -25.04
CA LYS A 34 0.99 -3.82 -25.59
C LYS A 34 0.49 -4.24 -26.96
N ASN A 35 1.37 -4.82 -27.78
CA ASN A 35 1.11 -5.22 -29.16
C ASN A 35 1.57 -6.68 -29.39
N PRO A 36 0.92 -7.67 -28.74
CA PRO A 36 1.35 -9.06 -28.81
C PRO A 36 1.14 -9.60 -30.22
N LYS A 37 2.15 -10.31 -30.73
CA LYS A 37 2.07 -10.91 -32.06
C LYS A 37 1.16 -12.15 -32.04
N PRO A 38 0.24 -12.33 -33.00
CA PRO A 38 -0.72 -13.44 -33.00
C PRO A 38 -0.08 -14.82 -32.83
N GLU A 39 1.10 -15.05 -33.41
CA GLU A 39 1.82 -16.31 -33.39
C GLU A 39 2.33 -16.72 -32.00
N THR A 40 2.46 -15.76 -31.07
CA THR A 40 2.90 -16.05 -29.70
C THR A 40 1.77 -16.59 -28.82
N GLY A 41 0.52 -16.45 -29.26
CA GLY A 41 -0.66 -16.76 -28.44
C GLY A 41 -0.86 -15.81 -27.24
N LEU A 42 0.03 -14.83 -27.05
CA LEU A 42 -0.09 -13.82 -26.02
C LEU A 42 -1.27 -12.89 -26.34
N LYS A 43 -2.04 -12.55 -25.32
CA LYS A 43 -3.10 -11.52 -25.40
C LYS A 43 -2.71 -10.37 -24.48
N ARG A 44 -3.03 -9.16 -24.91
CA ARG A 44 -2.82 -7.98 -24.07
C ARG A 44 -3.65 -8.15 -22.80
N PRO A 45 -3.05 -8.04 -21.61
CA PRO A 45 -3.75 -8.28 -20.35
C PRO A 45 -4.82 -7.21 -20.11
N ASN A 46 -5.93 -7.59 -19.50
CA ASN A 46 -7.00 -6.67 -19.09
C ASN A 46 -7.10 -6.51 -17.57
N VAL A 47 -6.36 -7.30 -16.80
CA VAL A 47 -6.26 -7.19 -15.34
C VAL A 47 -4.79 -7.24 -14.95
N GLY A 48 -4.37 -6.31 -14.10
CA GLY A 48 -3.03 -6.24 -13.54
C GLY A 48 -3.09 -6.26 -12.01
N PHE A 49 -2.25 -7.08 -11.39
CA PHE A 49 -2.06 -7.11 -9.95
C PHE A 49 -0.58 -6.86 -9.63
N LEU A 50 -0.31 -6.00 -8.66
CA LEU A 50 1.05 -5.63 -8.29
C LEU A 50 1.21 -5.45 -6.79
N ASN A 51 2.36 -5.89 -6.28
CA ASN A 51 2.92 -5.47 -5.00
C ASN A 51 4.38 -5.10 -5.28
N PRO A 52 4.65 -3.86 -5.72
CA PRO A 52 5.97 -3.46 -6.19
C PRO A 52 6.97 -3.45 -5.02
N PRO A 53 8.28 -3.53 -5.30
CA PRO A 53 9.29 -3.36 -4.27
C PRO A 53 9.19 -1.97 -3.63
N TYR A 54 9.24 -1.91 -2.29
CA TYR A 54 9.12 -0.65 -1.57
C TYR A 54 10.47 0.07 -1.42
N ALA A 55 10.41 1.39 -1.27
CA ALA A 55 11.51 2.29 -0.89
C ALA A 55 12.73 2.30 -1.82
N GLN A 56 12.55 1.98 -3.10
CA GLN A 56 13.64 2.01 -4.10
C GLN A 56 13.97 3.44 -4.58
N SER A 57 13.15 4.44 -4.22
CA SER A 57 13.37 5.85 -4.61
C SER A 57 14.65 6.46 -4.00
N LYS A 58 15.18 5.88 -2.92
CA LYS A 58 16.47 6.30 -2.35
C LYS A 58 17.65 6.03 -3.28
N SER A 59 17.55 5.01 -4.13
CA SER A 59 18.56 4.67 -5.12
C SER A 59 18.29 5.33 -6.47
N ASP A 60 17.03 5.40 -6.89
CA ASP A 60 16.64 5.97 -8.18
C ASP A 60 15.19 6.47 -8.10
N ALA A 61 14.97 7.76 -8.33
CA ALA A 61 13.65 8.38 -8.25
C ALA A 61 12.64 7.75 -9.25
N GLU A 62 13.12 7.18 -10.36
CA GLU A 62 12.30 6.49 -11.35
C GLU A 62 11.86 5.10 -10.88
N LEU A 63 12.49 4.54 -9.85
CA LEU A 63 12.08 3.29 -9.21
C LEU A 63 11.06 3.49 -8.08
N HIS A 64 10.36 4.64 -8.05
CA HIS A 64 9.25 4.85 -7.14
C HIS A 64 8.09 3.88 -7.47
N GLU A 65 7.38 3.40 -6.44
CA GLU A 65 6.33 2.38 -6.52
C GLU A 65 5.25 2.74 -7.53
N LEU A 66 4.89 4.03 -7.60
CA LEU A 66 3.91 4.53 -8.57
C LEU A 66 4.34 4.40 -10.03
N TYR A 67 5.64 4.41 -10.37
CA TYR A 67 6.06 4.18 -11.75
C TYR A 67 5.84 2.72 -12.15
N PHE A 68 6.02 1.75 -11.25
CA PHE A 68 5.63 0.37 -11.54
C PHE A 68 4.11 0.24 -11.75
N VAL A 69 3.30 0.97 -10.96
CA VAL A 69 1.85 1.03 -11.15
C VAL A 69 1.52 1.62 -12.52
N LYS A 70 2.16 2.73 -12.90
CA LYS A 70 2.00 3.35 -14.22
C LYS A 70 2.33 2.37 -15.35
N GLU A 71 3.47 1.69 -15.27
CA GLU A 71 3.88 0.74 -16.33
C GLU A 71 2.92 -0.45 -16.43
N MET A 72 2.44 -0.97 -15.30
CA MET A 72 1.37 -1.97 -15.31
C MET A 72 0.14 -1.44 -16.06
N LEU A 73 -0.33 -0.25 -15.72
CA LEU A 73 -1.53 0.35 -16.33
C LEU A 73 -1.36 0.63 -17.83
N ASP A 74 -0.20 1.12 -18.25
CA ASP A 74 0.13 1.38 -19.64
C ASP A 74 0.11 0.09 -20.48
N MET A 75 0.55 -1.02 -19.91
CA MET A 75 0.54 -2.33 -20.58
C MET A 75 -0.86 -2.97 -20.66
N LEU A 76 -1.77 -2.65 -19.75
CA LEU A 76 -3.15 -3.17 -19.80
C LEU A 76 -3.89 -2.71 -21.06
N ALA A 77 -4.88 -3.49 -21.49
CA ALA A 77 -5.84 -3.10 -22.53
C ALA A 77 -6.73 -1.94 -22.05
N GLU A 78 -7.34 -1.21 -22.99
CA GLU A 78 -8.26 -0.12 -22.66
C GLU A 78 -9.44 -0.61 -21.83
N GLY A 79 -9.77 0.11 -20.75
CA GLY A 79 -10.79 -0.31 -19.77
C GLY A 79 -10.34 -1.44 -18.85
N GLY A 80 -9.08 -1.88 -18.94
CA GLY A 80 -8.51 -2.87 -18.03
C GLY A 80 -8.47 -2.39 -16.58
N THR A 81 -8.41 -3.31 -15.63
CA THR A 81 -8.36 -3.01 -14.20
C THR A 81 -6.97 -3.27 -13.63
N GLY A 82 -6.33 -2.23 -13.11
CA GLY A 82 -5.05 -2.35 -12.39
C GLY A 82 -5.27 -2.24 -10.89
N ILE A 83 -4.69 -3.16 -10.12
CA ILE A 83 -4.78 -3.22 -8.66
C ILE A 83 -3.36 -3.31 -8.11
N ALA A 84 -2.98 -2.40 -7.21
CA ALA A 84 -1.68 -2.43 -6.58
C ALA A 84 -1.76 -2.24 -5.07
N ILE A 85 -0.94 -2.98 -4.32
CA ILE A 85 -0.66 -2.70 -2.91
C ILE A 85 0.56 -1.80 -2.87
N ILE A 86 0.45 -0.61 -2.28
CA ILE A 86 1.55 0.36 -2.18
C ILE A 86 1.59 1.00 -0.80
N PRO A 87 2.75 1.54 -0.37
CA PRO A 87 2.84 2.34 0.85
C PRO A 87 1.87 3.53 0.80
N VAL A 88 1.22 3.84 1.92
CA VAL A 88 0.31 4.99 2.02
C VAL A 88 1.04 6.31 1.70
N SER A 89 2.34 6.40 1.97
CA SER A 89 3.17 7.56 1.63
C SER A 89 3.16 7.91 0.13
N CYS A 90 2.90 6.94 -0.75
CA CYS A 90 2.85 7.16 -2.19
C CYS A 90 1.61 7.96 -2.62
N VAL A 91 0.55 7.99 -1.81
CA VAL A 91 -0.76 8.53 -2.20
C VAL A 91 -1.21 9.77 -1.42
N ILE A 92 -0.54 10.09 -0.31
CA ILE A 92 -0.80 11.30 0.49
C ILE A 92 -0.34 12.54 -0.27
N ALA A 93 0.95 12.65 -0.57
CA ALA A 93 1.51 13.88 -1.14
C ALA A 93 1.24 14.00 -2.65
N PRO A 94 1.16 15.24 -3.19
CA PRO A 94 1.28 15.48 -4.62
C PRO A 94 2.59 14.90 -5.17
N SER A 95 2.55 14.31 -6.36
CA SER A 95 3.76 13.85 -7.03
C SER A 95 3.61 13.81 -8.54
N LYS A 96 4.74 13.92 -9.25
CA LYS A 96 4.80 13.80 -10.71
C LYS A 96 4.20 12.46 -11.19
N ALA A 97 4.49 11.37 -10.49
CA ALA A 97 3.96 10.05 -10.83
C ALA A 97 2.43 9.99 -10.71
N LYS A 98 1.83 10.60 -9.68
CA LYS A 98 0.36 10.73 -9.59
C LYS A 98 -0.19 11.47 -10.80
N SER A 99 0.37 12.64 -11.11
CA SER A 99 -0.03 13.47 -12.25
C SER A 99 0.03 12.73 -13.58
N GLU A 100 1.09 11.96 -13.82
CA GLU A 100 1.25 11.16 -15.05
C GLU A 100 0.26 10.02 -15.14
N ILE A 101 0.01 9.29 -14.05
CA ILE A 101 -0.97 8.20 -14.03
C ILE A 101 -2.37 8.74 -14.33
N VAL A 102 -2.82 9.78 -13.62
CA VAL A 102 -4.21 10.27 -13.74
C VAL A 102 -4.51 10.95 -15.08
N LYS A 103 -3.46 11.33 -15.83
CA LYS A 103 -3.59 11.88 -17.18
C LYS A 103 -4.19 10.86 -18.15
N TYR A 104 -3.84 9.58 -18.01
CA TYR A 104 -4.25 8.52 -18.95
C TYR A 104 -5.09 7.43 -18.29
N HIS A 105 -5.07 7.32 -16.97
CA HIS A 105 -5.79 6.29 -16.21
C HIS A 105 -6.68 6.94 -15.14
N ARG A 106 -7.69 6.21 -14.67
CA ARG A 106 -8.67 6.72 -13.71
C ARG A 106 -8.53 5.99 -12.40
N LEU A 107 -8.38 6.74 -11.32
CA LEU A 107 -8.44 6.17 -9.98
C LEU A 107 -9.90 5.83 -9.67
N LYS A 108 -10.19 4.54 -9.45
CA LYS A 108 -11.53 4.06 -9.09
C LYS A 108 -11.71 3.99 -7.58
N ALA A 109 -10.71 3.46 -6.88
CA ALA A 109 -10.78 3.32 -5.43
C ALA A 109 -9.42 3.26 -4.74
N VAL A 110 -9.42 3.60 -3.46
CA VAL A 110 -8.30 3.33 -2.55
C VAL A 110 -8.81 2.73 -1.24
N MET A 111 -8.18 1.65 -0.78
CA MET A 111 -8.55 0.98 0.47
C MET A 111 -7.37 0.96 1.44
N SER A 112 -7.50 1.63 2.57
CA SER A 112 -6.52 1.63 3.65
C SER A 112 -6.43 0.24 4.29
N MET A 113 -5.26 -0.37 4.39
CA MET A 113 -5.09 -1.76 4.90
C MET A 113 -4.66 -1.80 6.38
N PRO A 114 -4.76 -2.93 7.09
CA PRO A 114 -4.26 -3.04 8.46
C PRO A 114 -2.77 -2.66 8.58
N SER A 115 -2.40 -1.94 9.63
CA SER A 115 -1.03 -1.41 9.83
C SER A 115 0.01 -2.50 10.03
N GLU A 116 -0.37 -3.64 10.62
CA GLU A 116 0.53 -4.77 10.89
C GLU A 116 0.49 -5.87 9.82
N LEU A 117 -0.15 -5.64 8.67
CA LEU A 117 -0.33 -6.66 7.65
C LEU A 117 1.00 -7.26 7.14
N PHE A 118 2.03 -6.43 7.02
CA PHE A 118 3.35 -6.82 6.51
C PHE A 118 4.43 -6.93 7.61
N TYR A 119 4.03 -7.19 8.86
CA TYR A 119 4.98 -7.41 9.96
C TYR A 119 6.07 -8.44 9.60
N PRO A 120 7.36 -8.21 9.92
CA PRO A 120 7.89 -7.14 10.79
C PRO A 120 8.14 -5.79 10.10
N VAL A 121 7.79 -5.64 8.83
CA VAL A 121 7.97 -4.38 8.10
C VAL A 121 6.89 -3.39 8.54
N GLY A 122 7.31 -2.26 9.12
CA GLY A 122 6.42 -1.21 9.64
C GLY A 122 5.73 -0.34 8.58
N THR A 123 5.76 -0.74 7.32
CA THR A 123 5.16 0.04 6.23
C THR A 123 3.65 -0.13 6.23
N VAL A 124 2.94 0.97 6.47
CA VAL A 124 1.49 1.05 6.33
C VAL A 124 1.13 1.12 4.84
N THR A 125 0.23 0.25 4.40
CA THR A 125 -0.11 0.09 2.97
C THR A 125 -1.58 0.41 2.69
N CYS A 126 -1.85 0.64 1.40
CA CYS A 126 -3.19 0.76 0.85
C CYS A 126 -3.27 -0.04 -0.46
N ILE A 127 -4.49 -0.42 -0.85
CA ILE A 127 -4.79 -0.96 -2.17
C ILE A 127 -5.27 0.20 -3.04
N VAL A 128 -4.67 0.42 -4.19
CA VAL A 128 -5.18 1.32 -5.22
C VAL A 128 -5.79 0.53 -6.37
N VAL A 129 -6.95 0.98 -6.86
CA VAL A 129 -7.66 0.38 -8.00
C VAL A 129 -7.82 1.43 -9.09
N PHE A 130 -7.38 1.09 -10.29
CA PHE A 130 -7.42 1.96 -11.46
C PHE A 130 -8.15 1.31 -12.64
N GLU A 131 -8.76 2.17 -13.47
CA GLU A 131 -9.20 1.84 -14.82
C GLU A 131 -8.16 2.33 -15.83
N ALA A 132 -7.62 1.43 -16.64
CA ALA A 132 -6.56 1.72 -17.59
C ALA A 132 -7.09 2.45 -18.84
N HIS A 133 -6.31 3.42 -19.34
CA HIS A 133 -6.59 4.18 -20.57
C HIS A 133 -7.91 4.96 -20.54
N LYS A 134 -8.38 5.32 -19.35
CA LYS A 134 -9.49 6.26 -19.14
C LYS A 134 -8.95 7.46 -18.36
N PRO A 135 -8.85 8.66 -18.94
CA PRO A 135 -8.42 9.85 -18.21
C PRO A 135 -9.26 10.08 -16.95
N HIS A 136 -8.59 10.47 -15.87
CA HIS A 136 -9.24 10.78 -14.60
C HIS A 136 -9.97 12.13 -14.67
N PHE A 137 -9.38 13.12 -15.33
CA PHE A 137 -9.90 14.48 -15.41
C PHE A 137 -10.85 14.68 -16.58
N GLN A 138 -11.75 15.65 -16.41
CA GLN A 138 -12.58 16.17 -17.49
C GLN A 138 -11.70 16.87 -18.52
N THR A 139 -12.17 16.92 -19.77
CA THR A 139 -11.49 17.67 -20.84
C THR A 139 -11.38 19.13 -20.44
N VAL A 140 -10.18 19.67 -20.60
CA VAL A 140 -9.87 21.07 -20.33
C VAL A 140 -10.66 21.97 -21.29
N VAL A 141 -11.25 23.03 -20.77
CA VAL A 141 -11.89 24.10 -21.56
C VAL A 141 -10.86 25.20 -21.77
N ILE A 142 -10.58 25.52 -23.03
CA ILE A 142 -9.64 26.55 -23.44
C ILE A 142 -10.40 27.72 -24.04
N ASP A 143 -10.01 28.93 -23.69
CA ASP A 143 -10.49 30.17 -24.30
C ASP A 143 -10.02 30.22 -25.76
N PRO A 144 -10.93 30.32 -26.75
CA PRO A 144 -10.53 30.32 -28.14
C PRO A 144 -9.71 31.56 -28.53
N ASP A 145 -9.93 32.70 -27.86
CA ASP A 145 -9.28 33.97 -28.16
C ASP A 145 -7.91 34.09 -27.48
N THR A 146 -7.81 33.66 -26.21
CA THR A 146 -6.56 33.79 -25.44
C THR A 146 -5.71 32.52 -25.42
N GLN A 147 -6.27 31.38 -25.81
CA GLN A 147 -5.67 30.04 -25.67
C GLN A 147 -5.36 29.64 -24.21
N GLU A 148 -5.97 30.31 -23.22
CA GLU A 148 -5.78 29.99 -21.80
C GLU A 148 -6.77 28.91 -21.32
N GLU A 149 -6.33 28.04 -20.41
CA GLU A 149 -7.19 27.09 -19.72
C GLU A 149 -8.11 27.84 -18.73
N ILE A 150 -9.42 27.72 -18.93
CA ILE A 150 -10.44 28.37 -18.11
C ILE A 150 -11.08 27.40 -17.11
N SER A 151 -11.05 26.10 -17.41
CA SER A 151 -11.67 25.08 -16.55
C SER A 151 -10.80 24.77 -15.34
N THR A 152 -11.43 24.58 -14.18
CA THR A 152 -10.73 24.02 -13.02
C THR A 152 -10.50 22.51 -13.21
N LYS A 153 -9.33 22.04 -12.78
CA LYS A 153 -8.95 20.61 -12.80
C LYS A 153 -9.95 19.80 -11.99
N LYS A 154 -10.83 19.05 -12.68
CA LYS A 154 -11.95 18.33 -12.07
C LYS A 154 -11.98 16.88 -12.52
N ALA A 155 -12.10 15.96 -11.57
CA ALA A 155 -12.24 14.54 -11.86
C ALA A 155 -13.58 14.24 -12.55
N CYS A 156 -13.57 13.29 -13.50
CA CYS A 156 -14.74 12.83 -14.22
C CYS A 156 -15.75 12.10 -13.31
N ARG A 157 -15.24 11.39 -12.29
CA ARG A 157 -16.02 10.58 -11.36
C ARG A 157 -15.43 10.70 -9.96
N LYS A 158 -16.23 10.40 -8.95
CA LYS A 158 -15.74 10.23 -7.58
C LYS A 158 -14.90 8.96 -7.50
N THR A 159 -13.84 9.03 -6.69
CA THR A 159 -13.10 7.87 -6.22
C THR A 159 -13.77 7.34 -4.96
N TRP A 160 -13.88 6.01 -4.84
CA TRP A 160 -14.38 5.35 -3.63
C TRP A 160 -13.23 5.05 -2.67
N PHE A 161 -13.41 5.39 -1.39
CA PHE A 161 -12.40 5.18 -0.36
C PHE A 161 -12.92 4.23 0.71
N GLY A 162 -12.18 3.17 0.99
CA GLY A 162 -12.50 2.18 2.02
C GLY A 162 -11.51 2.24 3.19
N TYR A 163 -12.01 2.34 4.41
CA TYR A 163 -11.21 2.29 5.62
C TYR A 163 -11.15 0.86 6.16
N TRP A 164 -10.33 0.02 5.53
CA TRP A 164 -10.21 -1.42 5.80
C TRP A 164 -9.08 -1.72 6.81
N ARG A 165 -9.01 -0.95 7.90
CA ARG A 165 -7.96 -1.10 8.93
C ARG A 165 -8.16 -2.32 9.84
N ASP A 166 -9.41 -2.72 10.07
CA ASP A 166 -9.78 -3.86 10.91
C ASP A 166 -10.34 -5.01 10.06
N ASP A 167 -9.47 -5.94 9.66
CA ASP A 167 -9.84 -7.15 8.92
C ASP A 167 -10.25 -8.32 9.84
N GLY A 168 -10.28 -8.10 11.17
CA GLY A 168 -10.61 -9.10 12.17
C GLY A 168 -9.49 -10.08 12.52
N PHE A 169 -8.33 -10.03 11.85
CA PHE A 169 -7.19 -10.91 12.14
C PHE A 169 -6.41 -10.41 13.36
N GLU A 170 -6.11 -11.34 14.26
CA GLU A 170 -5.34 -11.12 15.49
C GLU A 170 -3.89 -11.61 15.32
N LYS A 171 -2.94 -10.83 15.83
CA LYS A 171 -1.52 -11.20 15.81
C LYS A 171 -1.19 -12.10 17.00
N THR A 172 -0.68 -13.29 16.72
CA THR A 172 -0.21 -14.26 17.72
C THR A 172 1.31 -14.41 17.65
N LYS A 173 1.95 -14.73 18.78
CA LYS A 173 3.42 -14.81 18.88
C LYS A 173 4.07 -15.83 17.91
N HIS A 174 3.37 -16.90 17.56
CA HIS A 174 3.96 -18.02 16.80
C HIS A 174 3.31 -18.30 15.45
N LEU A 175 2.04 -17.91 15.24
CA LEU A 175 1.31 -18.18 13.99
C LEU A 175 1.18 -16.93 13.11
N GLY A 176 1.69 -15.78 13.55
CA GLY A 176 1.47 -14.52 12.87
C GLY A 176 0.02 -14.07 13.00
N ARG A 177 -0.52 -13.44 11.95
CA ARG A 177 -1.91 -12.95 11.90
C ARG A 177 -2.86 -14.10 11.55
N ILE A 178 -3.83 -14.37 12.41
CA ILE A 178 -4.84 -15.42 12.21
C ILE A 178 -6.26 -14.87 12.42
N ASP A 179 -7.25 -15.43 11.73
CA ASP A 179 -8.66 -15.13 11.96
C ASP A 179 -9.17 -15.91 13.18
N LEU A 180 -8.75 -15.48 14.37
CA LEU A 180 -8.97 -16.22 15.63
C LEU A 180 -10.45 -16.43 15.97
N TYR A 181 -11.32 -15.55 15.48
CA TYR A 181 -12.75 -15.51 15.81
C TYR A 181 -13.65 -15.75 14.59
N ASP A 182 -13.10 -16.29 13.50
CA ASP A 182 -13.81 -16.59 12.24
C ASP A 182 -14.61 -15.39 11.68
N ARG A 183 -14.07 -14.16 11.84
CA ARG A 183 -14.73 -12.91 11.44
C ARG A 183 -14.48 -12.56 9.98
N TRP A 184 -13.39 -13.06 9.38
CA TRP A 184 -12.92 -12.60 8.08
C TRP A 184 -13.96 -12.79 6.97
N GLN A 185 -14.67 -13.92 6.94
CA GLN A 185 -15.63 -14.18 5.86
C GLN A 185 -16.75 -13.14 5.83
N GLY A 186 -17.27 -12.75 7.01
CA GLY A 186 -18.29 -11.71 7.12
C GLY A 186 -17.75 -10.32 6.77
N ILE A 187 -16.55 -9.98 7.26
CA ILE A 187 -15.88 -8.71 6.97
C ILE A 187 -15.61 -8.58 5.46
N LYS A 188 -15.02 -9.60 4.86
CA LYS A 188 -14.74 -9.67 3.41
C LYS A 188 -16.01 -9.51 2.58
N ALA A 189 -17.07 -10.24 2.90
CA ALA A 189 -18.32 -10.17 2.14
C ALA A 189 -18.89 -8.74 2.15
N ARG A 190 -18.96 -8.14 3.35
CA ARG A 190 -19.43 -6.77 3.55
C ARG A 190 -18.55 -5.73 2.84
N TRP A 191 -17.23 -5.82 2.96
CA TRP A 191 -16.29 -4.93 2.28
C TRP A 191 -16.43 -4.99 0.76
N LEU A 192 -16.57 -6.19 0.21
CA LEU A 192 -16.77 -6.38 -1.22
C LEU A 192 -18.12 -5.82 -1.68
N GLU A 193 -19.20 -6.06 -0.94
CA GLU A 193 -20.52 -5.48 -1.22
C GLU A 193 -20.45 -3.95 -1.26
N HIS A 194 -19.92 -3.33 -0.21
CA HIS A 194 -19.79 -1.87 -0.12
C HIS A 194 -19.00 -1.30 -1.31
N TYR A 195 -17.87 -1.92 -1.67
CA TYR A 195 -17.05 -1.48 -2.79
C TYR A 195 -17.76 -1.65 -4.14
N LEU A 196 -18.32 -2.85 -4.40
CA LEU A 196 -18.95 -3.17 -5.68
C LEU A 196 -20.18 -2.30 -5.96
N ASN A 197 -20.91 -1.92 -4.91
CA ASN A 197 -22.08 -1.05 -4.99
C ASN A 197 -21.75 0.46 -4.83
N ASN A 198 -20.48 0.84 -4.60
CA ASN A 198 -20.06 2.21 -4.27
C ASN A 198 -20.83 2.81 -3.08
N GLU A 199 -21.12 2.00 -2.07
CA GLU A 199 -21.84 2.43 -0.87
C GLU A 199 -20.98 3.33 0.01
N VAL A 200 -21.62 4.22 0.77
CA VAL A 200 -20.96 5.12 1.72
C VAL A 200 -21.50 4.82 3.10
N HIS A 201 -20.60 4.45 4.02
CA HIS A 201 -20.92 4.07 5.39
C HIS A 201 -20.03 4.85 6.35
N THR A 202 -20.65 5.53 7.31
CA THR A 202 -19.93 6.36 8.30
C THR A 202 -18.81 5.57 8.99
N GLY A 203 -17.60 6.12 8.96
CA GLY A 203 -16.40 5.50 9.56
C GLY A 203 -15.77 4.36 8.74
N GLU A 204 -16.40 3.89 7.66
CA GLU A 204 -15.92 2.73 6.89
C GLU A 204 -15.65 3.03 5.42
N SER A 205 -16.43 3.91 4.81
CA SER A 205 -16.28 4.25 3.40
C SER A 205 -16.85 5.62 3.05
N VAL A 206 -16.26 6.25 2.04
CA VAL A 206 -16.66 7.58 1.55
C VAL A 206 -16.33 7.71 0.07
N THR A 207 -16.98 8.65 -0.64
CA THR A 207 -16.66 8.97 -2.03
C THR A 207 -16.34 10.45 -2.19
N ALA A 208 -15.25 10.78 -2.88
CA ALA A 208 -14.82 12.15 -3.10
C ALA A 208 -14.33 12.37 -4.54
N PHE A 209 -14.49 13.61 -5.05
CA PHE A 209 -13.77 14.03 -6.25
C PHE A 209 -12.35 14.40 -5.84
N VAL A 210 -11.36 13.72 -6.40
CA VAL A 210 -9.94 13.92 -6.04
C VAL A 210 -9.11 14.18 -7.28
N THR A 211 -8.11 15.03 -7.13
CA THR A 211 -7.06 15.32 -8.10
C THR A 211 -5.75 14.67 -7.67
N ASP A 212 -4.72 14.79 -8.49
CA ASP A 212 -3.35 14.38 -8.16
C ASP A 212 -2.71 15.18 -7.02
N ASN A 213 -3.28 16.35 -6.68
CA ASN A 213 -2.84 17.16 -5.54
C ASN A 213 -3.50 16.75 -4.21
N ASP A 214 -4.58 15.98 -4.25
CA ASP A 214 -5.32 15.58 -3.05
C ASP A 214 -4.79 14.27 -2.47
N GLU A 215 -4.99 14.04 -1.17
CA GLU A 215 -4.62 12.80 -0.50
C GLU A 215 -5.54 11.65 -0.91
N TRP A 216 -5.02 10.55 -1.48
CA TRP A 216 -5.88 9.41 -1.84
C TRP A 216 -5.98 8.39 -0.71
N VAL A 217 -6.49 8.82 0.45
CA VAL A 217 -6.73 7.95 1.62
C VAL A 217 -8.10 8.23 2.22
N ALA A 218 -8.75 7.21 2.79
CA ALA A 218 -10.09 7.36 3.35
C ALA A 218 -10.11 8.36 4.51
N GLU A 219 -9.06 8.37 5.32
CA GLU A 219 -8.88 9.21 6.49
C GLU A 219 -8.97 10.72 6.20
N ALA A 220 -8.65 11.15 4.98
CA ALA A 220 -8.73 12.55 4.58
C ALA A 220 -10.18 13.02 4.34
N TYR A 221 -11.12 12.10 4.20
CA TYR A 221 -12.50 12.39 3.78
C TYR A 221 -13.58 11.81 4.71
N LEU A 222 -13.19 10.95 5.65
CA LEU A 222 -14.12 10.41 6.65
C LEU A 222 -14.42 11.46 7.71
N GLU A 223 -15.70 11.64 8.01
CA GLU A 223 -16.12 12.41 9.18
C GLU A 223 -15.89 11.57 10.45
N THR A 224 -15.04 12.07 11.34
CA THR A 224 -14.81 11.44 12.64
C THR A 224 -16.04 11.63 13.52
N ASP A 225 -16.69 10.52 13.87
CA ASP A 225 -17.82 10.55 14.80
C ASP A 225 -17.32 10.75 16.25
N TYR A 226 -17.30 12.01 16.69
CA TYR A 226 -16.94 12.38 18.05
C TYR A 226 -18.04 12.07 19.09
N SER A 227 -19.24 11.65 18.68
CA SER A 227 -20.35 11.41 19.61
C SER A 227 -20.09 10.26 20.59
N LYS A 228 -19.14 9.38 20.24
CA LYS A 228 -18.73 8.24 21.07
C LYS A 228 -17.61 8.57 22.07
N ILE A 229 -16.95 9.73 21.95
CA ILE A 229 -15.92 10.12 22.90
C ILE A 229 -16.57 10.51 24.23
N THR A 230 -16.16 9.84 25.29
CA THR A 230 -16.65 10.05 26.65
C THR A 230 -15.58 10.71 27.53
N ARG A 231 -16.02 11.18 28.70
CA ARG A 231 -15.11 11.65 29.75
C ARG A 231 -14.13 10.54 30.19
N ALA A 232 -14.57 9.28 30.20
CA ALA A 232 -13.72 8.15 30.60
C ALA A 232 -12.55 7.96 29.65
N ASP A 233 -12.76 8.13 28.34
CA ASP A 233 -11.68 8.07 27.34
C ASP A 233 -10.63 9.17 27.61
N PHE A 234 -11.09 10.38 27.96
CA PHE A 234 -10.19 11.48 28.34
C PHE A 234 -9.41 11.19 29.62
N GLU A 235 -10.08 10.67 30.65
CA GLU A 235 -9.44 10.29 31.92
C GLU A 235 -8.41 9.18 31.73
N GLN A 236 -8.68 8.22 30.84
CA GLN A 236 -7.73 7.18 30.47
C GLN A 236 -6.47 7.77 29.82
N VAL A 237 -6.62 8.62 28.78
CA VAL A 237 -5.49 9.24 28.08
C VAL A 237 -4.63 10.09 29.04
N VAL A 238 -5.26 10.87 29.92
CA VAL A 238 -4.53 11.67 30.92
C VAL A 238 -3.78 10.77 31.91
N ARG A 239 -4.39 9.66 32.35
CA ARG A 239 -3.75 8.70 33.27
C ARG A 239 -2.56 8.01 32.61
N GLU A 240 -2.70 7.57 31.37
CA GLU A 240 -1.61 6.96 30.59
C GLU A 240 -0.46 7.94 30.40
N PHE A 241 -0.75 9.20 30.08
CA PHE A 241 0.27 10.24 29.96
C PHE A 241 0.97 10.55 31.31
N ALA A 242 0.21 10.61 32.41
CA ALA A 242 0.77 10.83 33.74
C ALA A 242 1.68 9.66 34.17
N LEU A 243 1.26 8.41 33.92
CA LEU A 243 2.08 7.23 34.16
C LEU A 243 3.36 7.24 33.30
N PHE A 244 3.26 7.60 32.03
CA PHE A 244 4.41 7.73 31.14
C PHE A 244 5.43 8.76 31.66
N GLN A 245 4.97 9.93 32.13
CA GLN A 245 5.88 10.93 32.71
C GLN A 245 6.49 10.46 34.03
N LEU A 246 5.75 9.73 34.85
CA LEU A 246 6.24 9.22 36.13
C LEU A 246 7.32 8.14 35.93
N LEU A 247 7.07 7.19 35.01
CA LEU A 247 8.05 6.17 34.63
C LEU A 247 9.27 6.77 33.91
N GLY A 248 9.06 7.76 33.04
CA GLY A 248 10.14 8.46 32.36
C GLY A 248 10.99 9.33 33.29
N ALA A 249 10.42 9.81 34.40
CA ALA A 249 11.15 10.54 35.43
C ALA A 249 11.98 9.62 36.34
N GLU A 250 11.66 8.32 36.44
CA GLU A 250 12.44 7.35 37.21
C GLU A 250 13.68 6.83 36.45
N VAL A 251 13.75 7.01 35.13
CA VAL A 251 14.94 6.68 34.33
C VAL A 251 15.80 7.93 34.14
N GLY A 252 16.42 8.38 35.23
CA GLY A 252 17.62 9.23 35.16
C GLY A 252 18.77 8.46 34.50
N PRO A 253 19.83 9.13 33.99
CA PRO A 253 20.93 8.43 33.33
C PRO A 253 21.58 7.48 34.33
N THR A 254 21.39 6.19 34.14
CA THR A 254 22.23 5.18 34.77
C THR A 254 23.63 5.43 34.24
N GLU A 255 24.47 6.00 35.10
CA GLU A 255 25.91 6.08 34.91
C GLU A 255 26.41 4.70 34.49
N ASN A 256 27.22 4.69 33.44
CA ASN A 256 28.03 3.55 33.03
C ASN A 256 28.90 3.13 34.22
N LEU A 257 28.41 2.18 35.02
CA LEU A 257 29.18 1.41 35.99
C LEU A 257 29.52 0.04 35.37
N ASP A 258 30.20 0.07 34.22
CA ASP A 258 30.95 -1.07 33.69
C ASP A 258 32.42 -0.64 33.62
N ASN A 259 33.04 -0.52 34.80
CA ASN A 259 34.48 -0.33 34.95
C ASN A 259 34.93 -0.81 36.34
N GLU A 260 34.73 -2.10 36.62
CA GLU A 260 35.49 -2.79 37.67
C GLU A 260 36.02 -4.13 37.11
N SER A 261 37.32 -4.07 36.79
CA SER A 261 38.34 -5.09 37.08
C SER A 261 37.92 -6.57 37.07
N TYR A 262 38.29 -7.25 35.98
CA TYR A 262 38.77 -8.62 36.08
C TYR A 262 40.15 -8.58 36.74
N GLU A 263 40.18 -8.77 38.06
CA GLU A 263 41.38 -9.19 38.79
C GLU A 263 41.43 -10.71 38.85
N ASP A 264 42.65 -11.18 38.67
CA ASP A 264 43.13 -12.56 38.61
C ASP A 264 42.99 -13.31 39.94
N ASP A 265 43.30 -14.61 39.84
CA ASP A 265 43.77 -15.54 40.88
C ASP A 265 42.70 -16.15 41.82
N ASP A 266 42.37 -17.44 41.64
CA ASP A 266 43.30 -18.56 41.82
C ASP A 266 42.59 -19.92 42.05
N ASN A 267 43.12 -20.93 41.35
CA ASN A 267 43.36 -22.32 41.76
C ASN A 267 42.24 -23.24 42.30
N ASN A 268 41.94 -24.29 41.52
CA ASN A 268 42.39 -25.67 41.78
C ASN A 268 42.04 -26.56 40.57
N ASP A 269 43.05 -27.05 39.86
CA ASP A 269 43.66 -28.38 40.04
C ASP A 269 42.80 -29.49 39.44
N PHE A 270 43.18 -29.99 38.27
CA PHE A 270 43.09 -31.40 37.84
C PHE A 270 43.84 -31.60 36.51
N GLY A 271 44.95 -32.35 36.57
CA GLY A 271 45.18 -33.50 35.69
C GLY A 271 45.96 -33.33 34.37
N ASP A 272 47.15 -33.94 34.38
CA ASP A 272 47.72 -34.84 33.37
C ASP A 272 48.72 -34.31 32.31
N ASP A 273 49.97 -34.79 32.52
CA ASP A 273 50.89 -35.48 31.59
C ASP A 273 51.55 -34.75 30.40
N GLU A 274 52.85 -34.40 30.56
CA GLU A 274 54.06 -35.02 29.94
C GLU A 274 55.31 -34.12 30.09
#